data_AF-A0A520N0Z3-F1
#
_entry.id   AF-A0A520N0Z3-F1
#
_cell.length_a   1.000
_cell.length_b   1.000
_cell.length_c   1.000
_cell.angle_alpha   90.00
_cell.angle_beta   90.00
_cell.angle_gamma   90.00
#
_symmetry.space_group_name_H-M   'P 1'
#
loop_
_entity.id
_entity.type
_entity.pdbx_description
1 polymer ?
#
loop_
_entity_poly.entity_id
_entity_poly.type
_entity_poly.pdbx_seq_one_letter_code
_entity_poly.pdbx_strand_id
1 'polypeptide(L)'
;MFRFNLVVLFLLSNMVLGDYPRSILFVGNSYFYYNDSMHNHVEELMEESFRDSNIVTKSSTIGGSRLHNHDIDHLLVPENLQRNEQVDMVIMQGGSGEVLNESSRKKFIKTAVEYSLKARQKAVIPALFMTHAYLENDYRFEPNLIEKIEQTYFQAGAESGALVIPVGSAYERAYAKNNQIKLHHPDGTHPGMLGTYLGACVIFAFITNKSPIGLSYNYLDRVSKKDRLFLQQIAWEVYLEYN
;
A
#
# COMPACT_ATOMS: atom_id res chain seq x y z
N MET A 1 7.01 52.19 18.25
CA MET A 1 5.95 51.55 19.04
C MET A 1 5.12 50.69 18.07
N PHE A 2 5.50 49.43 17.86
CA PHE A 2 4.75 48.46 17.05
C PHE A 2 4.76 47.14 17.82
N ARG A 3 3.58 46.69 18.28
CA ARG A 3 3.38 45.39 18.93
C ARG A 3 2.75 44.46 17.90
N PHE A 4 3.50 43.45 17.47
CA PHE A 4 2.95 42.29 16.79
C PHE A 4 2.31 41.39 17.85
N ASN A 5 1.00 41.15 17.74
CA ASN A 5 0.33 40.10 18.51
C ASN A 5 0.58 38.76 17.81
N LEU A 6 1.46 37.96 18.39
CA LEU A 6 1.63 36.55 18.03
C LEU A 6 0.49 35.77 18.69
N VAL A 7 -0.52 35.41 17.93
CA VAL A 7 -1.53 34.43 18.37
C VAL A 7 -0.93 33.04 18.13
N VAL A 8 -0.38 32.44 19.18
CA VAL A 8 -0.01 31.03 19.18
C VAL A 8 -1.28 30.23 19.45
N LEU A 9 -1.81 29.59 18.40
CA LEU A 9 -2.93 28.66 18.54
C LEU A 9 -2.37 27.32 19.06
N PHE A 10 -2.46 27.09 20.37
CA PHE A 10 -2.26 25.76 20.95
C PHE A 10 -3.51 24.93 20.69
N LEU A 11 -3.48 24.04 19.70
CA LEU A 11 -4.45 22.96 19.58
C LEU A 11 -4.05 21.85 20.54
N LEU A 12 -4.84 21.70 21.61
CA LEU A 12 -4.73 20.63 22.59
C LEU A 12 -4.99 19.28 21.92
N SER A 13 -4.02 18.39 22.10
CA SER A 13 -4.06 16.96 21.82
C SER A 13 -5.16 16.25 22.64
N ASN A 14 -6.03 15.52 21.95
CA ASN A 14 -6.81 14.43 22.53
C ASN A 14 -6.16 13.10 22.11
N MET A 15 -5.43 12.46 23.02
CA MET A 15 -5.00 11.05 23.00
C MET A 15 -6.14 10.22 23.64
N VAL A 16 -6.56 9.02 23.25
CA VAL A 16 -6.04 7.94 22.39
C VAL A 16 -7.26 7.14 21.89
N LEU A 17 -7.27 6.64 20.64
CA LEU A 17 -7.72 5.28 20.37
C LEU A 17 -7.05 4.73 19.09
N GLY A 18 -5.76 4.36 19.19
CA GLY A 18 -4.96 3.65 18.17
C GLY A 18 -3.97 4.53 17.42
N ASP A 19 -2.66 4.32 17.65
CA ASP A 19 -1.57 4.96 16.90
C ASP A 19 -1.46 4.45 15.44
N TYR A 20 -2.46 3.71 14.94
CA TYR A 20 -2.49 3.03 13.65
C TYR A 20 -3.95 2.74 13.23
N PRO A 21 -4.26 2.62 11.92
CA PRO A 21 -5.59 2.24 11.45
C PRO A 21 -5.91 0.79 11.83
N ARG A 22 -7.07 0.52 12.43
CA ARG A 22 -7.50 -0.85 12.79
C ARG A 22 -8.36 -1.48 11.71
N SER A 23 -9.14 -0.69 10.98
CA SER A 23 -9.96 -1.18 9.88
C SER A 23 -9.45 -0.68 8.53
N ILE A 24 -9.06 -1.59 7.65
CA ILE A 24 -8.41 -1.23 6.37
C ILE A 24 -9.13 -1.92 5.20
N LEU A 25 -9.56 -1.13 4.21
CA LEU A 25 -10.07 -1.64 2.93
C LEU A 25 -8.98 -1.62 1.86
N PHE A 26 -8.74 -2.76 1.22
CA PHE A 26 -7.89 -2.90 0.04
C PHE A 26 -8.76 -2.91 -1.22
N VAL A 27 -8.47 -2.01 -2.16
CA VAL A 27 -9.18 -1.90 -3.45
C VAL A 27 -8.17 -2.09 -4.57
N GLY A 28 -8.32 -3.14 -5.36
CA GLY A 28 -7.34 -3.46 -6.40
C GLY A 28 -7.67 -4.69 -7.24
N ASN A 29 -6.65 -5.44 -7.62
CA ASN A 29 -6.78 -6.58 -8.53
C ASN A 29 -5.92 -7.77 -8.08
N SER A 30 -5.38 -8.52 -9.05
CA SER A 30 -4.56 -9.70 -8.84
C SER A 30 -3.28 -9.43 -8.05
N TYR A 31 -2.79 -8.19 -8.04
CA TYR A 31 -1.64 -7.84 -7.20
C TYR A 31 -1.98 -7.90 -5.71
N PHE A 32 -3.27 -7.73 -5.37
CA PHE A 32 -3.76 -7.96 -4.02
C PHE A 32 -4.18 -9.40 -3.79
N TYR A 33 -5.04 -10.03 -4.61
CA TYR A 33 -5.59 -11.35 -4.23
C TYR A 33 -4.62 -12.54 -4.35
N TYR A 34 -3.50 -12.40 -5.07
CA TYR A 34 -2.52 -13.49 -5.17
C TYR A 34 -1.94 -13.85 -3.80
N ASN A 35 -1.53 -15.11 -3.64
CA ASN A 35 -0.88 -15.62 -2.44
C ASN A 35 -1.75 -15.46 -1.17
N ASP A 36 -3.04 -15.77 -1.26
CA ASP A 36 -3.99 -15.65 -0.13
C ASP A 36 -4.22 -14.22 0.35
N SER A 37 -4.14 -13.30 -0.62
CA SER A 37 -4.53 -11.91 -0.53
C SER A 37 -3.74 -11.01 0.42
N MET A 38 -3.21 -9.89 -0.11
CA MET A 38 -2.40 -8.91 0.61
C MET A 38 -3.00 -8.46 1.96
N HIS A 39 -4.32 -8.26 2.02
CA HIS A 39 -4.98 -7.80 3.24
C HIS A 39 -4.78 -8.77 4.42
N ASN A 40 -4.83 -10.08 4.20
CA ASN A 40 -4.60 -11.10 5.22
C ASN A 40 -3.15 -11.04 5.75
N HIS A 41 -2.16 -10.85 4.87
CA HIS A 41 -0.76 -10.73 5.29
C HIS A 41 -0.51 -9.49 6.14
N VAL A 42 -1.18 -8.38 5.80
CA VAL A 42 -1.07 -7.14 6.58
C VAL A 42 -1.77 -7.30 7.93
N GLU A 43 -2.94 -7.94 7.96
CA GLU A 43 -3.69 -8.25 9.19
C GLU A 43 -2.83 -9.05 10.16
N GLU A 44 -2.25 -10.17 9.73
CA GLU A 44 -1.37 -11.02 10.55
C GLU A 44 -0.15 -10.27 11.11
N LEU A 45 0.51 -9.43 10.29
CA LEU A 45 1.64 -8.61 10.75
C LEU A 45 1.20 -7.59 11.81
N MET A 46 0.03 -6.97 11.63
CA MET A 46 -0.49 -5.99 12.57
C MET A 46 -0.97 -6.66 13.87
N GLU A 47 -1.70 -7.77 13.78
CA GLU A 47 -2.14 -8.54 14.94
C GLU A 47 -0.96 -9.04 15.76
N GLU A 48 0.10 -9.55 15.13
CA GLU A 48 1.31 -9.95 15.83
C GLU A 48 1.98 -8.76 16.54
N SER A 49 2.15 -7.63 15.83
CA SER A 49 2.84 -6.44 16.34
C SER A 49 2.11 -5.81 17.53
N PHE A 50 0.78 -5.71 17.45
CA PHE A 50 -0.03 -4.97 18.42
C PHE A 50 -0.74 -5.84 19.44
N ARG A 51 -0.82 -7.16 19.21
CA ARG A 51 -1.62 -8.10 20.01
C ARG A 51 -3.08 -7.64 20.11
N ASP A 52 -3.61 -7.10 19.01
CA ASP A 52 -4.94 -6.50 18.92
C ASP A 52 -5.80 -7.29 17.94
N SER A 53 -6.68 -8.15 18.46
CA SER A 53 -7.60 -8.96 17.66
C SER A 53 -8.80 -8.19 17.11
N ASN A 54 -8.81 -6.86 17.25
CA ASN A 54 -9.85 -5.99 16.65
C ASN A 54 -9.38 -5.36 15.34
N ILE A 55 -8.16 -5.65 14.89
CA ILE A 55 -7.74 -5.31 13.54
C ILE A 55 -8.64 -6.09 12.57
N VAL A 56 -9.14 -5.41 11.55
CA VAL A 56 -9.99 -6.02 10.53
C VAL A 56 -9.58 -5.49 9.18
N THR A 57 -9.25 -6.38 8.26
CA THR A 57 -9.03 -5.97 6.88
C THR A 57 -10.15 -6.47 5.96
N LYS A 58 -10.37 -5.76 4.86
CA LYS A 58 -11.34 -6.11 3.81
C LYS A 58 -10.66 -5.97 2.46
N SER A 59 -11.07 -6.79 1.50
CA SER A 59 -10.52 -6.78 0.15
C SER A 59 -11.64 -6.74 -0.89
N SER A 60 -11.60 -5.74 -1.77
CA SER A 60 -12.41 -5.65 -2.98
C SER A 60 -11.50 -5.71 -4.20
N THR A 61 -11.40 -6.91 -4.79
CA THR A 61 -10.47 -7.17 -5.89
C THR A 61 -11.17 -7.73 -7.11
N ILE A 62 -10.84 -7.17 -8.29
CA ILE A 62 -11.38 -7.61 -9.58
C ILE A 62 -10.21 -7.97 -10.49
N GLY A 63 -10.18 -9.19 -11.06
CA GLY A 63 -9.10 -9.63 -11.93
C GLY A 63 -8.89 -8.69 -13.12
N GLY A 64 -7.66 -8.19 -13.29
CA GLY A 64 -7.30 -7.28 -14.39
C GLY A 64 -7.90 -5.87 -14.32
N SER A 65 -8.59 -5.50 -13.24
CA SER A 65 -9.19 -4.19 -13.11
C SER A 65 -8.16 -3.07 -12.99
N ARG A 66 -8.59 -1.89 -13.42
CA ARG A 66 -7.96 -0.60 -13.19
C ARG A 66 -8.65 0.12 -12.04
N LEU A 67 -8.02 1.14 -11.46
CA LEU A 67 -8.59 1.83 -10.29
C LEU A 67 -10.01 2.35 -10.57
N HIS A 68 -10.22 2.93 -11.74
CA HIS A 68 -11.51 3.49 -12.16
C HIS A 68 -12.61 2.46 -12.44
N ASN A 69 -12.31 1.15 -12.40
CA ASN A 69 -13.33 0.11 -12.52
C ASN A 69 -14.01 -0.22 -11.19
N HIS A 70 -13.47 0.25 -10.06
CA HIS A 70 -14.04 0.00 -8.75
C HIS A 70 -15.07 1.07 -8.40
N ASP A 71 -16.28 0.66 -8.01
CA ASP A 71 -17.29 1.60 -7.52
C ASP A 71 -16.92 2.05 -6.09
N ILE A 72 -16.13 3.12 -5.97
CA ILE A 72 -15.68 3.60 -4.66
C ILE A 72 -16.83 4.08 -3.78
N ASP A 73 -17.91 4.61 -4.37
CA ASP A 73 -19.06 5.11 -3.61
C ASP A 73 -19.80 3.93 -2.95
N HIS A 74 -19.94 2.82 -3.67
CA HIS A 74 -20.45 1.56 -3.12
C HIS A 74 -19.51 0.98 -2.04
N LEU A 75 -18.19 1.02 -2.26
CA LEU A 75 -17.20 0.42 -1.37
C LEU A 75 -16.97 1.22 -0.08
N LEU A 76 -17.31 2.51 -0.04
CA LEU A 76 -17.23 3.34 1.17
C LEU A 76 -18.53 3.33 2.00
N VAL A 77 -19.43 2.39 1.74
CA VAL A 77 -20.61 2.10 2.56
C VAL A 77 -20.30 0.89 3.45
N PRO A 78 -20.25 1.05 4.79
CA PRO A 78 -19.83 -0.02 5.71
C PRO A 78 -20.57 -1.35 5.53
N GLU A 79 -21.87 -1.28 5.30
CA GLU A 79 -22.74 -2.46 5.19
C GLU A 79 -22.37 -3.33 3.98
N ASN A 80 -21.91 -2.72 2.89
CA ASN A 80 -21.44 -3.43 1.69
C ASN A 80 -20.12 -4.17 1.95
N LEU A 81 -19.40 -3.83 3.01
CA LEU A 81 -18.18 -4.50 3.46
C LEU A 81 -18.44 -5.48 4.62
N GLN A 82 -19.72 -5.77 4.93
CA GLN A 82 -20.13 -6.53 6.12
C GLN A 82 -19.60 -5.89 7.42
N ARG A 83 -19.75 -4.58 7.55
CA ARG A 83 -19.36 -3.81 8.73
C ARG A 83 -20.49 -2.90 9.19
N ASN A 84 -20.51 -2.60 10.48
CA ASN A 84 -21.41 -1.61 11.08
C ASN A 84 -20.77 -0.21 11.11
N GLU A 85 -19.45 -0.14 11.04
CA GLU A 85 -18.67 1.08 11.15
C GLU A 85 -17.76 1.24 9.94
N GLN A 86 -17.49 2.51 9.61
CA GLN A 86 -16.58 2.88 8.53
C GLN A 86 -15.17 2.32 8.75
N VAL A 87 -14.45 2.10 7.65
CA VAL A 87 -13.03 1.74 7.70
C VAL A 87 -12.19 2.98 8.02
N ASP A 88 -11.07 2.81 8.73
CA ASP A 88 -10.17 3.93 9.04
C ASP A 88 -9.38 4.36 7.79
N MET A 89 -9.03 3.39 6.95
CA MET A 89 -8.17 3.58 5.78
C MET A 89 -8.66 2.81 4.56
N VAL A 90 -8.44 3.37 3.39
CA VAL A 90 -8.54 2.68 2.10
C VAL A 90 -7.20 2.71 1.38
N ILE A 91 -6.66 1.53 1.06
CA ILE A 91 -5.44 1.35 0.27
C ILE A 91 -5.85 0.98 -1.16
N MET A 92 -5.59 1.87 -2.09
CA MET A 92 -6.01 1.77 -3.49
C MET A 92 -4.83 1.43 -4.40
N GLN A 93 -5.02 0.42 -5.24
CA GLN A 93 -4.04 0.00 -6.24
C GLN A 93 -4.55 0.29 -7.65
N GLY A 94 -3.73 0.94 -8.47
CA GLY A 94 -3.98 1.07 -9.91
C GLY A 94 -3.64 -0.21 -10.67
N GLY A 95 -4.25 -0.40 -11.83
CA GLY A 95 -3.88 -1.49 -12.73
C GLY A 95 -2.42 -1.39 -13.16
N SER A 96 -1.70 -2.51 -13.23
CA SER A 96 -0.26 -2.53 -13.55
C SER A 96 0.06 -1.88 -14.92
N GLY A 97 -0.91 -1.87 -15.84
CA GLY A 97 -0.78 -1.21 -17.15
C GLY A 97 -1.14 0.28 -17.16
N GLU A 98 -1.65 0.85 -16.07
CA GLU A 98 -2.12 2.25 -16.04
C GLU A 98 -0.98 3.27 -16.13
N VAL A 99 0.26 2.85 -15.85
CA VAL A 99 1.45 3.71 -15.91
C VAL A 99 2.10 3.80 -17.29
N LEU A 100 1.78 2.87 -18.20
CA LEU A 100 2.57 2.62 -19.42
C LEU A 100 2.55 3.79 -20.41
N ASN A 101 1.40 4.42 -20.59
CA ASN A 101 1.22 5.56 -21.49
C ASN A 101 0.61 6.77 -20.78
N GLU A 102 0.83 7.96 -21.35
CA GLU A 102 0.45 9.24 -20.75
C GLU A 102 -1.06 9.36 -20.48
N SER A 103 -1.91 8.92 -21.42
CA SER A 103 -3.36 8.97 -21.26
C SER A 103 -3.83 8.11 -20.08
N SER A 104 -3.25 6.91 -19.94
CA SER A 104 -3.56 6.02 -18.81
C SER A 104 -3.07 6.60 -17.49
N ARG A 105 -1.87 7.21 -17.44
CA ARG A 105 -1.36 7.90 -16.24
C ARG A 105 -2.30 9.03 -15.80
N LYS A 106 -2.70 9.91 -16.73
CA LYS A 106 -3.64 11.00 -16.45
C LYS A 106 -4.97 10.48 -15.91
N LYS A 107 -5.49 9.37 -16.48
CA LYS A 107 -6.72 8.74 -16.00
C LYS A 107 -6.56 8.18 -14.58
N PHE A 108 -5.45 7.50 -14.30
CA PHE A 108 -5.14 6.98 -12.97
C PHE A 108 -5.04 8.10 -11.93
N ILE A 109 -4.24 9.14 -12.20
CA ILE A 109 -4.06 10.30 -11.29
C ILE A 109 -5.42 10.96 -11.01
N LYS A 110 -6.21 11.26 -12.05
CA LYS A 110 -7.55 11.85 -11.88
C LYS A 110 -8.45 10.99 -11.00
N THR A 111 -8.42 9.67 -11.21
CA THR A 111 -9.25 8.73 -10.42
C THR A 111 -8.78 8.68 -8.97
N ALA A 112 -7.47 8.65 -8.72
CA ALA A 112 -6.89 8.68 -7.38
C ALA A 112 -7.28 9.96 -6.63
N VAL A 113 -7.27 11.12 -7.29
CA VAL A 113 -7.75 12.39 -6.73
C VAL A 113 -9.23 12.33 -6.36
N GLU A 114 -10.08 11.87 -7.28
CA GLU A 114 -11.53 11.75 -7.04
C GLU A 114 -11.83 10.81 -5.87
N TYR A 115 -11.23 9.63 -5.86
CA TYR A 115 -11.51 8.61 -4.84
C TYR A 115 -10.96 9.01 -3.48
N SER A 116 -9.79 9.64 -3.44
CA SER A 116 -9.23 10.18 -2.19
C SER A 116 -10.09 11.29 -1.60
N LEU A 117 -10.69 12.14 -2.43
CA LEU A 117 -11.64 13.16 -1.98
C LEU A 117 -12.89 12.51 -1.36
N LYS A 118 -13.47 11.50 -2.03
CA LYS A 118 -14.63 10.75 -1.52
C LYS A 118 -14.34 10.02 -0.21
N ALA A 119 -13.18 9.39 -0.10
CA ALA A 119 -12.70 8.74 1.14
C ALA A 119 -12.64 9.73 2.30
N ARG A 120 -11.98 10.88 2.10
CA ARG A 120 -11.87 11.92 3.15
C ARG A 120 -13.20 12.52 3.55
N GLN A 121 -14.15 12.69 2.63
CA GLN A 121 -15.51 13.14 2.95
C GLN A 121 -16.24 12.18 3.90
N LYS A 122 -15.78 10.92 3.98
CA LYS A 122 -16.26 9.88 4.91
C LYS A 122 -15.31 9.65 6.09
N ALA A 123 -14.36 10.56 6.33
CA ALA A 123 -13.30 10.45 7.34
C ALA A 123 -12.40 9.21 7.18
N VAL A 124 -12.29 8.66 5.96
CA VAL A 124 -11.40 7.55 5.63
C VAL A 124 -10.07 8.10 5.09
N ILE A 125 -8.96 7.57 5.60
CA ILE A 125 -7.60 7.93 5.17
C ILE A 125 -7.30 7.25 3.82
N PRO A 126 -7.04 7.99 2.73
CA PRO A 126 -6.68 7.38 1.46
C PRO A 126 -5.18 7.11 1.37
N ALA A 127 -4.83 5.93 0.86
CA ALA A 127 -3.48 5.55 0.51
C ALA A 127 -3.43 4.92 -0.89
N LEU A 128 -2.27 5.03 -1.56
CA LEU A 128 -1.99 4.46 -2.86
C LEU A 128 -0.90 3.40 -2.73
N PHE A 129 -1.20 2.18 -3.17
CA PHE A 129 -0.22 1.10 -3.30
C PHE A 129 0.56 1.27 -4.61
N MET A 130 1.79 1.74 -4.52
CA MET A 130 2.66 1.88 -5.69
C MET A 130 3.21 0.52 -6.09
N THR A 131 2.78 0.05 -7.26
CA THR A 131 3.08 -1.28 -7.79
C THR A 131 4.56 -1.44 -8.15
N HIS A 132 5.03 -2.69 -8.25
CA HIS A 132 6.33 -3.04 -8.84
C HIS A 132 6.32 -2.99 -10.37
N ALA A 133 7.52 -2.93 -10.96
CA ALA A 133 7.73 -3.03 -12.40
C ALA A 133 7.67 -4.48 -12.88
N TYR A 134 7.39 -4.70 -14.17
CA TYR A 134 7.46 -6.03 -14.77
C TYR A 134 8.89 -6.55 -14.85
N LEU A 135 9.05 -7.87 -14.94
CA LEU A 135 10.32 -8.50 -15.35
C LEU A 135 10.45 -8.52 -16.88
N GLU A 136 11.69 -8.67 -17.36
CA GLU A 136 12.04 -8.70 -18.80
C GLU A 136 11.26 -9.73 -19.63
N ASN A 137 10.73 -10.78 -19.02
CA ASN A 137 9.97 -11.81 -19.69
C ASN A 137 8.48 -11.46 -19.91
N ASP A 138 7.98 -10.33 -19.38
CA ASP A 138 6.65 -9.80 -19.72
C ASP A 138 6.75 -8.84 -20.92
N TYR A 139 5.82 -8.97 -21.88
CA TYR A 139 5.81 -8.15 -23.09
C TYR A 139 5.62 -6.64 -22.85
N ARG A 140 5.19 -6.24 -21.64
CA ARG A 140 5.00 -4.85 -21.23
C ARG A 140 6.22 -4.29 -20.50
N PHE A 141 7.28 -5.08 -20.32
CA PHE A 141 8.53 -4.60 -19.76
C PHE A 141 9.08 -3.42 -20.56
N GLU A 142 9.57 -2.43 -19.83
CA GLU A 142 10.33 -1.32 -20.38
C GLU A 142 11.52 -1.06 -19.45
N PRO A 143 12.72 -0.73 -19.98
CA PRO A 143 13.80 -0.22 -19.16
C PRO A 143 13.33 1.00 -18.37
N ASN A 144 13.73 1.11 -17.10
CA ASN A 144 13.37 2.21 -16.21
C ASN A 144 11.84 2.38 -16.00
N LEU A 145 11.07 1.28 -16.07
CA LEU A 145 9.63 1.32 -15.82
C LEU A 145 9.33 1.72 -14.36
N ILE A 146 10.18 1.36 -13.40
CA ILE A 146 9.96 1.71 -12.00
C ILE A 146 9.99 3.23 -11.77
N GLU A 147 10.88 3.97 -12.42
CA GLU A 147 10.93 5.44 -12.32
C GLU A 147 9.64 6.06 -12.86
N LYS A 148 9.10 5.51 -13.95
CA LYS A 148 7.81 5.95 -14.51
C LYS A 148 6.66 5.66 -13.55
N ILE A 149 6.66 4.50 -12.90
CA ILE A 149 5.68 4.14 -11.86
C ILE A 149 5.79 5.12 -10.69
N GLU A 150 6.99 5.31 -10.17
CA GLU A 150 7.27 6.18 -9.03
C GLU A 150 6.79 7.61 -9.27
N GLN A 151 7.21 8.22 -10.38
CA GLN A 151 6.76 9.56 -10.75
C GLN A 151 5.23 9.66 -10.83
N THR A 152 4.57 8.65 -11.39
CA THR A 152 3.10 8.65 -11.54
C THR A 152 2.40 8.58 -10.18
N TYR A 153 2.84 7.68 -9.29
CA TYR A 153 2.22 7.47 -7.99
C TYR A 153 2.50 8.62 -7.03
N PHE A 154 3.71 9.19 -7.03
CA PHE A 154 4.01 10.38 -6.22
C PHE A 154 3.31 11.63 -6.73
N GLN A 155 3.14 11.79 -8.04
CA GLN A 155 2.27 12.84 -8.57
C GLN A 155 0.82 12.64 -8.11
N ALA A 156 0.28 11.42 -8.23
CA ALA A 156 -1.07 11.10 -7.75
C ALA A 156 -1.22 11.37 -6.24
N GLY A 157 -0.24 10.97 -5.43
CA GLY A 157 -0.21 11.24 -3.99
C GLY A 157 -0.20 12.73 -3.67
N ALA A 158 0.66 13.51 -4.33
CA ALA A 158 0.75 14.95 -4.15
C ALA A 158 -0.55 15.69 -4.54
N GLU A 159 -1.16 15.33 -5.67
CA GLU A 159 -2.41 15.95 -6.13
C GLU A 159 -3.63 15.51 -5.29
N SER A 160 -3.63 14.27 -4.83
CA SER A 160 -4.75 13.71 -4.08
C SER A 160 -4.65 13.91 -2.58
N GLY A 161 -3.47 14.21 -2.02
CA GLY A 161 -3.20 14.18 -0.59
C GLY A 161 -3.27 12.77 0.03
N ALA A 162 -3.15 11.72 -0.78
CA ALA A 162 -3.09 10.34 -0.30
C ALA A 162 -1.66 9.94 0.08
N LEU A 163 -1.52 9.08 1.10
CA LEU A 163 -0.25 8.44 1.42
C LEU A 163 0.19 7.55 0.24
N VAL A 164 1.44 7.62 -0.18
CA VAL A 164 2.00 6.70 -1.18
C VAL A 164 2.80 5.63 -0.46
N ILE A 165 2.48 4.36 -0.70
CA ILE A 165 3.16 3.19 -0.14
C ILE A 165 4.06 2.58 -1.26
N PRO A 166 5.39 2.83 -1.24
CA PRO A 166 6.30 2.59 -2.36
C PRO A 166 6.75 1.11 -2.48
N VAL A 167 5.82 0.16 -2.62
CA VAL A 167 6.15 -1.27 -2.69
C VAL A 167 7.05 -1.60 -3.88
N GLY A 168 6.82 -0.96 -5.04
CA GLY A 168 7.70 -1.11 -6.19
C GLY A 168 9.15 -0.73 -5.93
N SER A 169 9.40 0.36 -5.20
CA SER A 169 10.77 0.75 -4.83
C SER A 169 11.41 -0.30 -3.93
N ALA A 170 10.64 -0.90 -3.01
CA ALA A 170 11.15 -2.00 -2.17
C ALA A 170 11.55 -3.22 -2.99
N TYR A 171 10.84 -3.54 -4.06
CA TYR A 171 11.24 -4.61 -4.99
C TYR A 171 12.61 -4.31 -5.60
N GLU A 172 12.83 -3.10 -6.10
CA GLU A 172 14.13 -2.70 -6.68
C GLU A 172 15.26 -2.77 -5.64
N ARG A 173 15.04 -2.29 -4.41
CA ARG A 173 16.04 -2.38 -3.34
C ARG A 173 16.35 -3.85 -3.00
N ALA A 174 15.35 -4.71 -2.94
CA ALA A 174 15.54 -6.13 -2.70
C ALA A 174 16.33 -6.81 -3.82
N TYR A 175 16.00 -6.55 -5.09
CA TYR A 175 16.74 -7.09 -6.24
C TYR A 175 18.19 -6.56 -6.30
N ALA A 176 18.42 -5.29 -5.98
CA ALA A 176 19.75 -4.70 -5.93
C ALA A 176 20.64 -5.37 -4.87
N LYS A 177 20.10 -5.72 -3.69
CA LYS A 177 20.85 -6.40 -2.62
C LYS A 177 20.95 -7.91 -2.81
N ASN A 178 19.99 -8.53 -3.48
CA ASN A 178 19.98 -9.96 -3.77
C ASN A 178 19.30 -10.23 -5.12
N ASN A 179 20.08 -10.27 -6.20
CA ASN A 179 19.56 -10.49 -7.54
C ASN A 179 18.97 -11.90 -7.78
N GLN A 180 19.14 -12.83 -6.84
CA GLN A 180 18.58 -14.18 -6.94
C GLN A 180 17.20 -14.32 -6.29
N ILE A 181 16.77 -13.33 -5.49
CA ILE A 181 15.46 -13.40 -4.82
C ILE A 181 14.33 -13.42 -5.85
N LYS A 182 13.28 -14.20 -5.59
CA LYS A 182 12.15 -14.37 -6.51
C LYS A 182 10.91 -13.69 -5.92
N LEU A 183 10.78 -12.38 -6.18
CA LEU A 183 9.62 -11.59 -5.72
C LEU A 183 8.42 -11.68 -6.66
N HIS A 184 8.67 -11.98 -7.94
CA HIS A 184 7.62 -12.16 -8.94
C HIS A 184 7.25 -13.64 -9.10
N HIS A 185 6.00 -13.87 -9.48
CA HIS A 185 5.56 -15.11 -10.09
C HIS A 185 6.31 -15.30 -11.43
N PRO A 186 6.50 -16.55 -11.92
CA PRO A 186 7.23 -16.80 -13.17
C PRO A 186 6.66 -16.11 -14.41
N ASP A 187 5.43 -15.60 -14.36
CA ASP A 187 4.84 -14.81 -15.44
C ASP A 187 5.45 -13.40 -15.61
N GLY A 188 6.32 -12.97 -14.70
CA GLY A 188 7.00 -11.68 -14.79
C GLY A 188 6.15 -10.47 -14.40
N THR A 189 4.94 -10.67 -13.90
CA THR A 189 4.02 -9.60 -13.50
C THR A 189 3.44 -9.78 -12.11
N HIS A 190 2.86 -10.94 -11.78
CA HIS A 190 2.20 -11.10 -10.49
C HIS A 190 3.22 -11.21 -9.35
N PRO A 191 2.87 -10.81 -8.12
CA PRO A 191 3.74 -11.08 -6.98
C PRO A 191 3.83 -12.60 -6.75
N GLY A 192 5.03 -13.09 -6.54
CA GLY A 192 5.28 -14.37 -5.89
C GLY A 192 5.13 -14.22 -4.37
N MET A 193 5.26 -15.33 -3.64
CA MET A 193 5.06 -15.31 -2.19
C MET A 193 5.97 -14.31 -1.45
N LEU A 194 7.26 -14.29 -1.80
CA LEU A 194 8.21 -13.35 -1.20
C LEU A 194 7.89 -11.89 -1.57
N GLY A 195 7.36 -11.64 -2.75
CA GLY A 195 6.91 -10.31 -3.17
C GLY A 195 5.69 -9.84 -2.40
N THR A 196 4.67 -10.69 -2.23
CA THR A 196 3.51 -10.38 -1.38
C THR A 196 3.95 -10.12 0.06
N TYR A 197 4.84 -10.94 0.62
CA TYR A 197 5.36 -10.74 1.98
C TYR A 197 6.11 -9.40 2.12
N LEU A 198 6.97 -9.05 1.15
CA LEU A 198 7.65 -7.76 1.12
C LEU A 198 6.65 -6.60 1.06
N GLY A 199 5.65 -6.68 0.17
CA GLY A 199 4.60 -5.68 0.06
C GLY A 199 3.84 -5.49 1.37
N ALA A 200 3.50 -6.58 2.07
CA ALA A 200 2.86 -6.53 3.37
C ALA A 200 3.73 -5.83 4.43
N CYS A 201 5.04 -6.12 4.45
CA CYS A 201 5.98 -5.44 5.36
C CYS A 201 6.09 -3.94 5.07
N VAL A 202 6.08 -3.53 3.80
CA VAL A 202 6.12 -2.11 3.40
C VAL A 202 4.83 -1.41 3.79
N ILE A 203 3.66 -2.02 3.52
CA ILE A 203 2.37 -1.49 3.97
C ILE A 203 2.36 -1.32 5.48
N PHE A 204 2.72 -2.38 6.22
CA PHE A 204 2.81 -2.35 7.68
C PHE A 204 3.68 -1.17 8.16
N ALA A 205 4.89 -1.01 7.64
CA ALA A 205 5.79 0.07 8.06
C ALA A 205 5.18 1.46 7.84
N PHE A 206 4.59 1.70 6.65
CA PHE A 206 4.05 3.01 6.28
C PHE A 206 2.76 3.38 7.02
N ILE A 207 1.91 2.42 7.37
CA ILE A 207 0.64 2.72 8.06
C ILE A 207 0.76 2.70 9.58
N THR A 208 1.82 2.11 10.13
CA THR A 208 2.03 1.98 11.58
C THR A 208 3.21 2.78 12.12
N ASN A 209 4.10 3.27 11.24
CA ASN A 209 5.38 3.87 11.61
C ASN A 209 6.26 2.95 12.49
N LYS A 210 6.11 1.63 12.36
CA LYS A 210 6.88 0.63 13.10
C LYS A 210 7.71 -0.24 12.18
N SER A 211 8.85 -0.68 12.69
CA SER A 211 9.70 -1.63 11.98
C SER A 211 9.05 -3.01 11.96
N PRO A 212 8.93 -3.67 10.78
CA PRO A 212 8.52 -5.06 10.71
C PRO A 212 9.65 -6.03 11.12
N ILE A 213 10.88 -5.55 11.34
CA ILE A 213 12.04 -6.39 11.67
C ILE A 213 11.78 -7.15 12.97
N GLY A 214 11.84 -8.47 12.89
CA GLY A 214 11.67 -9.37 14.02
C GLY A 214 10.32 -10.06 14.09
N LEU A 215 9.27 -9.51 13.46
CA LEU A 215 7.93 -10.13 13.40
C LEU A 215 8.01 -11.54 12.83
N SER A 216 7.50 -12.52 13.56
CA SER A 216 7.63 -13.96 13.33
C SER A 216 6.70 -14.53 12.25
N TYR A 217 5.64 -13.81 11.86
CA TYR A 217 4.73 -14.20 10.78
C TYR A 217 5.52 -14.60 9.52
N ASN A 218 5.26 -15.82 9.05
CA ASN A 218 6.02 -16.44 7.96
C ASN A 218 5.14 -17.15 6.93
N TYR A 219 3.82 -16.93 7.00
CA TYR A 219 2.79 -17.55 6.17
C TYR A 219 2.96 -19.07 5.99
N LEU A 220 2.61 -19.84 7.04
CA LEU A 220 2.62 -21.31 7.04
C LEU A 220 3.98 -21.87 6.57
N ASP A 221 5.08 -21.31 7.07
CA ASP A 221 6.46 -21.68 6.72
C ASP A 221 6.87 -21.48 5.25
N ARG A 222 6.06 -20.78 4.44
CA ARG A 222 6.38 -20.49 3.04
C ARG A 222 7.38 -19.36 2.88
N VAL A 223 7.61 -18.56 3.93
CA VAL A 223 8.67 -17.54 3.99
C VAL A 223 9.73 -18.00 4.99
N SER A 224 10.92 -18.36 4.49
CA SER A 224 12.00 -18.83 5.35
C SER A 224 12.44 -17.74 6.34
N LYS A 225 12.99 -18.10 7.51
CA LYS A 225 13.51 -17.10 8.47
C LYS A 225 14.54 -16.15 7.84
N LYS A 226 15.37 -16.65 6.92
CA LYS A 226 16.38 -15.86 6.20
C LYS A 226 15.72 -14.83 5.29
N ASP A 227 14.78 -15.26 4.45
CA ASP A 227 14.09 -14.36 3.52
C ASP A 227 13.21 -13.38 4.29
N ARG A 228 12.52 -13.84 5.34
CA ARG A 228 11.71 -13.01 6.23
C ARG A 228 12.50 -11.81 6.77
N LEU A 229 13.64 -12.06 7.41
CA LEU A 229 14.48 -11.01 7.98
C LEU A 229 15.04 -10.07 6.89
N PHE A 230 15.46 -10.63 5.75
CA PHE A 230 15.93 -9.83 4.62
C PHE A 230 14.85 -8.87 4.11
N LEU A 231 13.63 -9.36 3.89
CA LEU A 231 12.52 -8.56 3.36
C LEU A 231 12.01 -7.53 4.36
N GLN A 232 11.97 -7.86 5.66
CA GLN A 232 11.66 -6.90 6.72
C GLN A 232 12.67 -5.75 6.76
N GLN A 233 13.96 -6.06 6.60
CA GLN A 233 15.02 -5.06 6.55
C GLN A 233 14.86 -4.14 5.35
N ILE A 234 14.58 -4.68 4.15
CA ILE A 234 14.31 -3.87 2.96
C ILE A 234 13.10 -2.95 3.19
N ALA A 235 12.00 -3.47 3.72
CA ALA A 235 10.80 -2.67 3.98
C ALA A 235 11.08 -1.52 4.95
N TRP A 236 11.85 -1.77 6.01
CA TRP A 236 12.21 -0.73 6.98
C TRP A 236 13.16 0.31 6.43
N GLU A 237 14.15 -0.09 5.63
CA GLU A 237 15.05 0.85 4.95
C GLU A 237 14.27 1.78 4.00
N VAL A 238 13.34 1.23 3.23
CA VAL A 238 12.49 2.02 2.34
C VAL A 238 11.59 2.96 3.15
N TYR A 239 11.03 2.52 4.27
CA TYR A 239 10.27 3.42 5.13
C TYR A 239 11.09 4.64 5.59
N LEU A 240 12.33 4.41 6.04
CA LEU A 240 13.26 5.46 6.47
C LEU A 240 13.78 6.34 5.32
N GLU A 241 13.75 5.86 4.07
CA GLU A 241 14.16 6.65 2.90
C GLU A 241 13.12 7.71 2.54
N TYR A 242 11.83 7.40 2.75
CA TYR A 242 10.71 8.26 2.34
C TYR A 242 10.09 9.08 3.49
N ASN A 243 10.57 8.95 4.74
CA ASN A 243 10.08 9.68 5.93
C ASN A 243 11.23 10.21 6.78
#